data_AF-A0A349G8C6-F1
#
_entry.id   AF-A0A349G8C6-F1
#
_cell.length_a   1.000
_cell.length_b   1.000
_cell.length_c   1.000
_cell.angle_alpha   90.00
_cell.angle_beta   90.00
_cell.angle_gamma   90.00
#
_symmetry.space_group_name_H-M   'P 1'
#
loop_
_entity.id
_entity.type
_entity.pdbx_description
1 polymer ?
#
loop_
_entity_poly.entity_id
_entity_poly.type
_entity_poly.pdbx_seq_one_letter_code
_entity_poly.pdbx_strand_id
1 'polypeptide(L)'
;MGDRWIDGDRIFTQDDGIHVHPDSITGWFHDFISHTELPQISIHSLRHTNITLLLAEGIPLRTVSYRAGHAQTSTTSNIYSHAIRTADEKAAEVLVNIVVGK
;
A
#
# COMPACT_ATOMS: atom_id res chain seq x y z
N MET A 1 13.81 -12.78 -29.23
CA MET A 1 12.44 -13.13 -28.78
C MET A 1 12.06 -14.43 -29.45
N GLY A 2 11.51 -15.39 -28.71
CA GLY A 2 11.08 -16.67 -29.28
C GLY A 2 9.85 -16.52 -30.18
N ASP A 3 9.57 -17.54 -30.97
CA ASP A 3 8.38 -17.68 -31.83
C ASP A 3 7.05 -17.67 -31.06
N ARG A 4 7.09 -17.94 -29.75
CA ARG A 4 5.94 -17.94 -28.84
C ARG A 4 5.69 -16.60 -28.15
N TRP A 5 6.55 -15.60 -28.35
CA TRP A 5 6.40 -14.29 -27.73
C TRP A 5 5.29 -13.47 -28.38
N ILE A 6 4.36 -12.95 -27.56
CA ILE A 6 3.28 -12.07 -27.96
C ILE A 6 3.62 -10.64 -27.55
N ASP A 7 3.84 -9.79 -28.54
CA ASP A 7 4.15 -8.37 -28.30
C ASP A 7 2.91 -7.59 -27.82
N GLY A 8 3.12 -6.67 -26.89
CA GLY A 8 2.05 -5.88 -26.30
C GLY A 8 2.58 -4.82 -25.33
N ASP A 9 1.75 -3.82 -25.03
CA ASP A 9 2.09 -2.70 -24.13
C ASP A 9 1.90 -3.05 -22.64
N ARG A 10 2.35 -4.24 -22.23
CA ARG A 10 2.14 -4.77 -20.88
C ARG A 10 3.47 -4.88 -20.13
N ILE A 11 3.44 -4.47 -18.85
CA ILE A 11 4.59 -4.54 -17.95
C ILE A 11 4.65 -5.90 -17.22
N PHE A 12 3.49 -6.45 -16.84
CA PHE A 12 3.39 -7.73 -16.13
C PHE A 12 2.96 -8.84 -17.09
N THR A 13 3.93 -9.56 -17.62
CA THR A 13 3.74 -10.66 -18.54
C THR A 13 4.36 -11.94 -18.01
N GLN A 14 3.87 -13.06 -18.53
CA GLN A 14 4.55 -14.34 -18.48
C GLN A 14 5.72 -14.35 -19.48
N ASP A 15 6.47 -15.45 -19.52
CA ASP A 15 7.64 -15.61 -20.41
C ASP A 15 7.30 -15.57 -21.91
N ASP A 16 6.02 -15.69 -22.25
CA ASP A 16 5.49 -15.64 -23.61
C ASP A 16 4.84 -14.28 -23.96
N GLY A 17 4.92 -13.27 -23.10
CA GLY A 17 4.34 -11.94 -23.32
C GLY A 17 2.84 -11.84 -23.00
N ILE A 18 2.17 -12.94 -22.64
CA ILE A 18 0.77 -12.92 -22.18
C ILE A 18 0.70 -12.29 -20.79
N HIS A 19 -0.37 -11.56 -20.48
CA HIS A 19 -0.56 -10.99 -19.15
C HIS A 19 -0.54 -12.06 -18.06
N VAL A 20 0.03 -11.72 -16.91
CA VAL A 20 -0.07 -12.56 -15.70
C VAL A 20 -1.52 -12.55 -15.22
N HIS A 21 -2.07 -13.72 -14.89
CA HIS A 21 -3.37 -13.79 -14.22
C HIS A 21 -3.24 -13.24 -12.79
N PRO A 22 -4.15 -12.36 -12.31
CA PRO A 22 -4.02 -11.75 -10.98
C PRO A 22 -3.83 -12.75 -9.84
N ASP A 23 -4.52 -13.89 -9.90
CA ASP A 23 -4.42 -14.95 -8.89
C ASP A 23 -3.05 -15.62 -8.84
N SER A 24 -2.28 -15.59 -9.93
CA SER A 24 -0.90 -16.11 -9.93
C SER A 24 -0.04 -15.33 -8.94
N ILE A 25 -0.15 -14.00 -8.92
CA ILE A 25 0.61 -13.16 -7.99
C ILE A 25 0.16 -13.43 -6.56
N THR A 26 -1.16 -13.54 -6.32
CA THR A 26 -1.72 -13.90 -5.00
C THR A 26 -1.19 -15.24 -4.51
N GLY A 27 -1.19 -16.26 -5.37
CA GLY A 27 -0.66 -17.59 -5.07
C GLY A 27 0.84 -17.56 -4.77
N TRP A 28 1.64 -16.90 -5.61
CA TRP A 28 3.08 -16.76 -5.38
C TRP A 28 3.39 -16.06 -4.07
N PHE A 29 2.63 -15.03 -3.70
CA PHE A 29 2.84 -14.33 -2.44
C PHE A 29 2.45 -15.19 -1.24
N HIS A 30 1.34 -15.93 -1.33
CA HIS A 30 0.94 -16.87 -0.29
C HIS A 30 2.00 -17.95 -0.08
N ASP A 31 2.52 -18.52 -1.17
CA ASP A 31 3.59 -19.50 -1.13
C ASP A 31 4.87 -18.88 -0.57
N PHE A 32 5.24 -17.66 -0.97
CA PHE A 32 6.38 -16.96 -0.39
C PHE A 32 6.23 -16.81 1.14
N ILE A 33 5.08 -16.33 1.62
CA ILE A 33 4.84 -16.13 3.06
C ILE A 33 4.89 -17.45 3.84
N SER A 34 4.38 -18.55 3.28
CA SER A 34 4.38 -19.87 3.94
C SER A 34 5.78 -20.43 4.20
N HIS A 35 6.80 -19.93 3.49
CA HIS A 35 8.20 -20.30 3.68
C HIS A 35 8.99 -19.29 4.53
N THR A 36 8.32 -18.39 5.25
CA THR A 36 8.94 -17.38 6.11
C THR A 36 8.41 -17.46 7.54
N GLU A 37 9.09 -16.78 8.48
CA GLU A 37 8.60 -16.60 9.85
C GLU A 37 7.66 -15.38 9.98
N LEU A 38 7.23 -14.79 8.86
CA LEU A 38 6.32 -13.65 8.88
C LEU A 38 4.89 -14.10 9.25
N PRO A 39 4.07 -13.19 9.81
CA PRO A 39 2.65 -13.46 10.00
C PRO A 39 1.97 -13.85 8.69
N GLN A 40 0.91 -14.64 8.78
CA GLN A 40 0.09 -15.00 7.62
C GLN A 40 -0.65 -13.76 7.10
N ILE A 41 -0.08 -13.15 6.06
CA ILE A 41 -0.57 -11.92 5.43
C ILE A 41 -0.80 -12.12 3.94
N SER A 42 -1.62 -11.25 3.35
CA SER A 42 -1.93 -11.27 1.91
C SER A 42 -1.24 -10.09 1.20
N ILE A 43 -1.26 -10.10 -0.14
CA ILE A 43 -0.86 -8.92 -0.93
C ILE A 43 -1.69 -7.69 -0.54
N HIS A 44 -2.98 -7.88 -0.24
CA HIS A 44 -3.84 -6.78 0.20
C HIS A 44 -3.39 -6.19 1.54
N SER A 45 -2.79 -7.01 2.41
CA SER A 45 -2.18 -6.53 3.65
C SER A 45 -1.03 -5.56 3.38
N LEU A 46 -0.24 -5.75 2.31
CA LEU A 46 0.80 -4.79 1.92
C LEU A 46 0.22 -3.42 1.54
N ARG A 47 -0.95 -3.40 0.87
CA ARG A 47 -1.68 -2.17 0.57
C ARG A 47 -2.13 -1.47 1.85
N HIS A 48 -2.61 -2.23 2.85
CA HIS A 48 -2.93 -1.67 4.17
C HIS A 48 -1.69 -1.07 4.84
N THR A 49 -0.56 -1.79 4.84
CA THR A 49 0.70 -1.30 5.40
C THR A 49 1.15 -0.01 4.74
N ASN A 50 1.12 0.08 3.41
CA ASN A 50 1.47 1.31 2.67
C ASN A 50 0.60 2.50 3.10
N ILE A 51 -0.72 2.32 3.20
CA ILE A 51 -1.62 3.40 3.62
C ILE A 51 -1.34 3.84 5.06
N THR A 52 -1.17 2.88 5.97
CA THR A 52 -0.85 3.15 7.38
C THR A 52 0.46 3.93 7.51
N LEU A 53 1.52 3.53 6.80
CA LEU A 53 2.81 4.23 6.85
C LEU A 53 2.72 5.65 6.32
N LEU A 54 2.05 5.87 5.19
CA LEU A 54 1.88 7.22 4.64
C LEU A 54 1.11 8.12 5.60
N LEU A 55 0.04 7.62 6.22
CA LEU A 55 -0.72 8.38 7.21
C LEU A 55 0.11 8.67 8.47
N ALA A 56 0.84 7.68 8.98
CA ALA A 56 1.70 7.85 10.15
C ALA A 56 2.83 8.88 9.91
N GLU A 57 3.28 9.06 8.68
CA GLU A 57 4.22 10.11 8.27
C GLU A 57 3.56 11.47 7.98
N GLY A 58 2.28 11.62 8.34
CA GLY A 58 1.55 12.89 8.22
C GLY A 58 1.13 13.24 6.79
N ILE A 59 1.22 12.32 5.84
CA ILE A 59 0.75 12.59 4.47
C ILE A 59 -0.77 12.80 4.51
N PRO A 60 -1.30 13.88 3.88
CA PRO A 60 -2.71 14.20 3.97
C PRO A 60 -3.63 13.05 3.54
N LEU A 61 -4.67 12.80 4.33
CA LEU A 61 -5.64 11.72 4.10
C LEU A 61 -6.16 11.66 2.66
N ARG A 62 -6.51 12.83 2.08
CA ARG A 62 -6.99 12.93 0.70
C ARG A 62 -5.93 12.44 -0.30
N THR A 63 -4.66 12.79 -0.10
CA THR A 63 -3.55 12.36 -0.94
C THR A 63 -3.35 10.85 -0.84
N VAL A 64 -3.36 10.30 0.38
CA VAL A 64 -3.21 8.85 0.59
C VAL A 64 -4.40 8.08 -0.01
N SER A 65 -5.62 8.58 0.18
CA SER A 65 -6.85 8.01 -0.38
C SER A 65 -6.84 7.99 -1.91
N TYR A 66 -6.45 9.11 -2.54
CA TYR A 66 -6.30 9.20 -4.00
C TYR A 66 -5.24 8.23 -4.52
N ARG A 67 -4.07 8.15 -3.87
CA ARG A 67 -3.00 7.20 -4.25
C ARG A 67 -3.42 5.75 -4.10
N ALA A 68 -4.25 5.44 -3.10
CA ALA A 68 -4.86 4.13 -2.95
C ALA A 68 -5.90 3.86 -4.05
N GLY A 69 -6.45 4.88 -4.70
CA GLY A 69 -7.55 4.73 -5.65
C GLY A 69 -8.90 4.47 -4.97
N HIS A 70 -9.10 4.98 -3.75
CA HIS A 70 -10.41 4.94 -3.12
C HIS A 70 -11.32 6.00 -3.72
N ALA A 71 -12.51 5.60 -4.15
CA ALA A 71 -13.51 6.51 -4.72
C ALA A 71 -14.00 7.55 -3.70
N GLN A 72 -14.02 7.18 -2.42
CA GLN A 72 -14.40 8.07 -1.33
C GLN A 72 -13.28 8.14 -0.28
N THR A 73 -12.98 9.35 0.17
CA THR A 73 -11.99 9.57 1.26
C THR A 73 -12.43 8.94 2.58
N SER A 74 -13.74 8.80 2.78
CA SER A 74 -14.35 8.13 3.93
C SER A 74 -13.89 6.67 4.09
N THR A 75 -13.65 5.96 2.99
CA THR A 75 -13.10 4.60 3.02
C THR A 75 -11.75 4.58 3.73
N THR A 76 -10.87 5.54 3.42
CA THR A 76 -9.56 5.64 4.09
C THR A 76 -9.71 6.12 5.52
N SER A 77 -10.53 7.15 5.81
CA SER A 77 -10.66 7.61 7.19
C SER A 77 -11.18 6.53 8.11
N ASN A 78 -12.19 5.76 7.68
CA ASN A 78 -12.85 4.76 8.51
C ASN A 78 -11.94 3.57 8.82
N ILE A 79 -11.14 3.13 7.84
CA ILE A 79 -10.27 1.96 8.00
C ILE A 79 -9.01 2.31 8.80
N TYR A 80 -8.49 3.53 8.68
CA TYR A 80 -7.16 3.89 9.20
C TYR A 80 -7.19 4.96 10.31
N SER A 81 -8.30 5.10 11.03
CA SER A 81 -8.47 6.05 12.14
C SER A 81 -7.32 6.04 13.15
N HIS A 82 -6.74 4.86 13.45
CA HIS A 82 -5.61 4.75 14.36
C HIS A 82 -4.35 5.46 13.82
N ALA A 83 -4.01 5.25 12.54
CA ALA A 83 -2.84 5.88 11.93
C ALA A 83 -3.01 7.40 11.85
N ILE A 84 -4.24 7.86 11.61
CA ILE A 84 -4.58 9.29 11.61
C ILE A 84 -4.38 9.90 13.00
N ARG A 85 -4.78 9.21 14.07
CA ARG A 85 -4.54 9.66 15.44
C ARG A 85 -3.05 9.78 15.75
N THR A 86 -2.24 8.81 15.34
CA THR A 86 -0.78 8.89 15.50
C THR A 86 -0.18 10.08 14.75
N ALA A 87 -0.70 10.42 13.57
CA ALA A 87 -0.28 11.61 12.84
C ALA A 87 -0.68 12.92 13.55
N ASP A 88 -1.87 12.94 14.15
CA ASP A 88 -2.36 14.08 14.95
C ASP A 88 -1.51 14.31 16.22
N GLU A 89 -1.13 13.23 16.90
CA GLU A 89 -0.20 13.29 18.04
C GLU A 89 1.15 13.92 17.63
N LYS A 90 1.73 13.50 16.50
CA LYS A 90 2.95 14.13 15.95
C LYS A 90 2.74 15.61 15.63
N ALA A 91 1.58 15.98 15.07
CA ALA A 91 1.27 17.38 14.77
C ALA A 91 1.16 18.23 16.04
N ALA A 92 0.60 17.68 17.11
CA ALA A 92 0.53 18.34 18.42
C ALA A 92 1.93 18.59 19.00
N GLU A 93 2.85 17.63 18.89
CA GLU A 93 4.25 17.80 19.32
C GLU A 93 4.97 18.92 18.54
N VAL A 94 4.76 18.99 17.22
CA VAL A 94 5.30 20.07 16.39
C VAL A 94 4.77 21.43 16.85
N LEU A 95 3.46 21.52 17.15
CA LEU A 95 2.86 22.75 17.67
C LEU A 95 3.48 23.15 19.02
N VAL A 96 3.70 22.20 19.92
CA VAL A 96 4.38 22.46 21.20
C VAL A 96 5.77 23.06 20.97
N ASN A 97 6.55 22.50 20.04
CA ASN A 97 7.89 23.02 19.74
C ASN A 97 7.86 24.46 19.18
N ILE A 98 6.90 24.75 18.30
CA ILE A 98 6.73 26.10 17.72
C ILE A 98 6.32 27.12 18.80
N VAL A 99 5.38 26.75 19.67
CA VAL A 99 4.81 27.66 20.68
C VAL A 99 5.76 27.88 21.85
N VAL A 100 6.48 26.84 22.29
CA VAL A 100 7.37 26.90 23.46
C VAL A 100 8.76 27.43 23.12
N GLY A 101 9.12 27.52 21.83
CA GLY A 101 10.35 28.16 21.38
C GLY A 101 11.62 27.45 21.85
N LYS A 102 11.73 26.15 21.56
CA LYS A 102 13.01 25.43 21.59
C LYS A 102 13.53 25.22 20.18
#